data_AF-A0A9P5WZQ2-F1
#
_entry.id   AF-A0A9P5WZQ2-F1
#
_cell.length_a   1.000
_cell.length_b   1.000
_cell.length_c   1.000
_cell.angle_alpha   90.00
_cell.angle_beta   90.00
_cell.angle_gamma   90.00
#
_symmetry.space_group_name_H-M   'P 1'
#
loop_
_entity.id
_entity.type
_entity.pdbx_description
1 polymer ?
#
loop_
_entity_poly.entity_id
_entity_poly.type
_entity_poly.pdbx_seq_one_letter_code
_entity_poly.pdbx_strand_id
1 'polypeptide(L)'
;LHPDGNTEKCLDVRDANFTNGTAVQIFDCNGTPGQQRVLQVGETHVRVANTGFCLDTGASAPINGTPMKTWTCFNNLPAQDWLYTGDDRIALINQG
;
A
#
# COMPACT_ATOMS: atom_id res chain seq x y z
N LEU A 1 -1.67 9.01 2.19
CA LEU A 1 -2.85 8.12 2.04
C LEU A 1 -3.49 7.98 3.41
N HIS A 2 -4.76 8.36 3.50
CA HIS A 2 -5.50 8.47 4.75
C HIS A 2 -6.67 7.47 4.74
N PRO A 3 -6.74 6.52 5.69
CA PRO A 3 -7.86 5.60 5.77
C PRO A 3 -9.14 6.39 6.09
N ASP A 4 -10.23 6.08 5.37
CA ASP A 4 -11.55 6.68 5.55
C ASP A 4 -11.55 8.22 5.52
N GLY A 5 -10.57 8.83 4.84
CA GLY A 5 -10.40 10.28 4.77
C GLY A 5 -9.86 10.95 6.04
N ASN A 6 -9.50 10.19 7.08
CA ASN A 6 -8.97 10.76 8.32
C ASN A 6 -7.53 11.26 8.14
N THR A 7 -7.34 12.58 8.08
CA THR A 7 -6.04 13.23 7.85
C THR A 7 -5.05 13.08 9.00
N GLU A 8 -5.48 12.63 10.18
CA GLU A 8 -4.59 12.35 11.33
C GLU A 8 -3.99 10.94 11.28
N LYS A 9 -4.57 10.05 10.46
CA LYS A 9 -4.12 8.67 10.30
C LYS A 9 -3.50 8.46 8.93
N CYS A 10 -2.39 7.74 8.89
CA CYS A 10 -1.63 7.50 7.68
C CYS A 10 -1.43 5.99 7.47
N LEU A 11 -1.49 5.56 6.21
CA LEU A 11 -0.99 4.25 5.82
C LEU A 11 0.54 4.21 6.01
N ASP A 12 1.01 3.30 6.86
CA ASP A 12 2.35 3.33 7.43
C ASP A 12 3.07 2.00 7.25
N VAL A 13 4.34 2.04 6.84
CA VAL A 13 5.24 0.88 6.90
C VAL A 13 5.81 0.81 8.31
N ARG A 14 5.50 -0.26 9.04
CA ARG A 14 5.84 -0.36 10.45
C ARG A 14 7.33 -0.13 10.71
N ASP A 15 7.60 0.75 11.66
CA ASP A 15 8.94 1.18 12.09
C ASP A 15 9.78 1.80 10.96
N ALA A 16 9.16 2.20 9.85
CA ALA A 16 9.84 2.59 8.61
C ALA A 16 10.88 1.54 8.15
N ASN A 17 10.63 0.25 8.42
CA ASN A 17 11.53 -0.84 8.05
C ASN A 17 11.28 -1.29 6.60
N PHE A 18 12.18 -0.93 5.69
CA PHE A 18 12.06 -1.25 4.27
C PHE A 18 12.67 -2.61 3.94
N THR A 19 11.99 -3.67 4.36
CA THR A 19 12.33 -5.05 4.03
C THR A 19 11.09 -5.83 3.56
N ASN A 20 11.34 -6.94 2.86
CA ASN A 20 10.26 -7.82 2.42
C ASN A 20 9.55 -8.42 3.63
N GLY A 21 8.24 -8.26 3.70
CA GLY A 21 7.45 -8.79 4.81
C GLY A 21 7.12 -7.78 5.90
N THR A 22 7.69 -6.56 5.88
CA THR A 22 7.31 -5.55 6.85
C THR A 22 5.82 -5.27 6.75
N ALA A 23 5.14 -5.31 7.89
CA ALA A 23 3.71 -5.08 7.90
C ALA A 23 3.37 -3.62 7.57
N VAL A 24 2.25 -3.46 6.90
CA VAL A 24 1.62 -2.16 6.72
C VAL A 24 0.54 -2.00 7.80
N GLN A 25 0.46 -0.81 8.38
CA GLN A 25 -0.44 -0.49 9.47
C GLN A 25 -1.10 0.88 9.24
N ILE A 26 -2.08 1.19 10.09
CA ILE A 26 -2.59 2.54 10.25
C ILE A 26 -1.94 3.13 11.49
N PHE A 27 -1.23 4.24 11.31
CA PHE A 27 -0.54 4.92 12.41
C PHE A 27 -0.81 6.43 12.37
N ASP A 28 -0.52 7.10 13.48
CA ASP A 28 -0.59 8.57 13.51
C ASP A 28 0.35 9.15 12.47
N CYS A 29 -0.16 10.13 11.72
CA CYS A 29 0.66 10.82 10.73
C CYS A 29 1.82 11.53 11.44
N ASN A 30 3.05 11.11 11.12
CA ASN A 30 4.29 11.58 11.72
C ASN A 30 5.33 12.00 10.66
N GLY A 31 4.98 11.93 9.37
CA GLY A 31 5.80 12.41 8.26
C GLY A 31 6.99 11.50 7.92
N THR A 32 7.12 10.34 8.57
CA THR A 32 8.21 9.40 8.29
C THR A 32 8.14 8.89 6.84
N PRO A 33 9.26 8.41 6.27
CA PRO A 33 9.26 7.84 4.93
C PRO A 33 8.30 6.62 4.81
N GLY A 34 8.03 5.93 5.91
CA GLY A 34 7.05 4.85 6.00
C GLY A 34 5.62 5.27 5.66
N GLN A 35 5.30 6.57 5.66
CA GLN A 35 3.97 7.11 5.37
C GLN A 35 3.85 7.78 3.99
N GLN A 36 4.98 7.86 3.26
CA GLN A 36 5.03 8.51 1.95
C GLN A 36 4.76 7.49 0.86
N ARG A 37 3.87 7.84 -0.08
CA ARG A 37 3.46 6.96 -1.17
C ARG A 37 3.57 7.68 -2.50
N VAL A 38 3.94 6.94 -3.53
CA VAL A 38 3.97 7.41 -4.91
C VAL A 38 2.89 6.65 -5.67
N LEU A 39 1.96 7.40 -6.24
CA LEU A 39 0.91 6.92 -7.15
C LEU A 39 1.18 7.57 -8.50
N GLN A 40 1.27 6.77 -9.56
CA GLN A 40 1.50 7.27 -10.92
C GLN A 40 0.34 6.89 -11.82
N VAL A 41 -0.12 7.85 -12.63
CA VAL A 41 -1.17 7.61 -13.60
C VAL A 41 -0.66 6.60 -14.64
N GLY A 42 -1.43 5.52 -14.84
CA GLY A 42 -1.07 4.44 -15.75
C GLY A 42 -0.25 3.32 -15.12
N GLU A 43 0.13 3.44 -13.84
CA GLU A 43 0.70 2.34 -13.05
C GLU A 43 -0.35 1.78 -12.08
N THR A 44 -0.23 0.47 -11.80
CA THR A 44 -1.08 -0.24 -10.82
C THR A 44 -0.39 -0.40 -9.47
N HIS A 45 0.79 0.19 -9.28
CA HIS A 45 1.55 0.02 -8.05
C HIS A 45 1.31 1.16 -7.07
N VAL A 46 1.19 0.82 -5.79
CA VAL A 46 1.30 1.78 -4.69
C VAL A 46 2.69 1.65 -4.08
N ARG A 47 3.59 2.55 -4.47
CA ARG A 47 5.00 2.50 -4.08
C ARG A 47 5.24 3.25 -2.78
N VAL A 48 6.14 2.73 -1.94
CA VAL A 48 6.69 3.48 -0.81
C VAL A 48 7.77 4.42 -1.34
N ALA A 49 7.62 5.72 -1.09
CA ALA A 49 8.42 6.76 -1.73
C ALA A 49 9.93 6.57 -1.49
N ASN A 50 10.74 6.82 -2.52
CA ASN A 50 12.20 6.68 -2.48
C ASN A 50 12.70 5.28 -2.11
N THR A 51 11.89 4.24 -2.36
CA THR A 51 12.26 2.84 -2.15
C THR A 51 11.92 1.98 -3.37
N GLY A 52 12.30 0.69 -3.35
CA GLY A 52 11.87 -0.32 -4.31
C GLY A 52 10.70 -1.20 -3.82
N PHE A 53 9.96 -0.75 -2.79
CA PHE A 53 8.89 -1.53 -2.17
C PHE A 53 7.50 -1.03 -2.57
N CYS A 54 6.61 -1.99 -2.78
CA CYS A 54 5.21 -1.81 -3.11
C CYS A 54 4.33 -2.34 -1.97
N LEU A 55 3.12 -1.81 -1.85
CA LEU A 55 2.08 -2.44 -1.04
C LEU A 55 1.71 -3.79 -1.64
N ASP A 56 1.65 -4.80 -0.78
CA ASP A 56 1.50 -6.19 -1.15
C ASP A 56 0.53 -6.88 -0.18
N THR A 57 -0.52 -7.48 -0.71
CA THR A 57 -1.54 -8.15 0.12
C THR A 57 -1.12 -9.51 0.66
N GLY A 58 0.07 -10.00 0.30
CA GLY A 58 0.60 -11.28 0.72
C GLY A 58 0.00 -12.50 0.02
N ALA A 59 -1.10 -12.33 -0.71
CA ALA A 59 -1.79 -13.39 -1.44
C ALA A 59 -2.43 -12.84 -2.73
N SER A 60 -2.54 -13.68 -3.76
CA SER A 60 -3.17 -13.31 -5.03
C SER A 60 -4.70 -13.12 -4.95
N ALA A 61 -5.35 -13.69 -3.93
CA ALA A 61 -6.78 -13.55 -3.65
C ALA A 61 -6.96 -13.37 -2.14
N PRO A 62 -6.66 -12.18 -1.59
CA PRO A 62 -6.81 -11.92 -0.16
C PRO A 62 -8.29 -11.89 0.22
N ILE A 63 -8.58 -12.30 1.45
CA ILE A 63 -9.92 -12.20 2.04
C ILE A 63 -9.96 -11.04 3.04
N ASN A 64 -11.17 -10.64 3.45
CA ASN A 64 -11.32 -9.63 4.49
C ASN A 64 -10.51 -10.01 5.74
N GLY A 65 -9.69 -9.09 6.22
CA GLY A 65 -8.80 -9.29 7.36
C GLY A 65 -7.41 -9.86 7.01
N THR A 66 -7.11 -10.18 5.75
CA THR A 66 -5.74 -10.51 5.34
C THR A 66 -4.80 -9.33 5.64
N PRO A 67 -3.75 -9.50 6.46
CA PRO A 67 -2.81 -8.43 6.75
C PRO A 67 -2.00 -8.04 5.52
N MET A 68 -1.85 -6.74 5.30
CA MET A 68 -1.02 -6.20 4.22
C MET A 68 0.43 -6.03 4.67
N LYS A 69 1.36 -6.16 3.72
CA LYS A 69 2.80 -5.98 3.93
C LYS A 69 3.41 -5.15 2.81
N THR A 70 4.69 -4.81 2.96
CA THR A 70 5.52 -4.36 1.85
C THR A 70 6.28 -5.53 1.25
N TRP A 71 6.48 -5.45 -0.05
CA TRP A 71 7.35 -6.38 -0.77
C TRP A 71 8.03 -5.67 -1.94
N THR A 72 9.17 -6.18 -2.39
CA THR A 72 9.86 -5.69 -3.58
C THR A 72 8.84 -5.64 -4.73
N CYS A 73 8.82 -4.51 -5.44
CA CYS A 73 7.89 -4.32 -6.54
C CYS A 73 8.15 -5.31 -7.67
N PHE A 74 7.09 -5.98 -8.14
CA PHE A 74 7.12 -6.83 -9.33
C PHE A 74 6.00 -6.43 -10.28
N ASN A 75 6.30 -6.45 -11.58
CA ASN A 75 5.29 -6.29 -12.63
C ASN A 75 4.48 -7.59 -12.74
N ASN A 76 3.18 -7.46 -13.02
CA ASN A 76 2.25 -8.58 -13.19
C ASN A 76 2.15 -9.50 -11.95
N LEU A 77 2.26 -8.92 -10.75
CA LEU A 77 2.02 -9.63 -9.50
C LEU A 77 0.67 -9.16 -8.92
N PRO A 78 -0.40 -9.96 -9.00
CA PRO A 78 -1.75 -9.52 -8.60
C PRO A 78 -1.84 -9.01 -7.16
N ALA A 79 -1.01 -9.53 -6.26
CA ALA A 79 -0.95 -9.07 -4.87
C ALA A 79 -0.44 -7.62 -4.70
N GLN A 80 0.11 -7.02 -5.76
CA GLN A 80 0.65 -5.66 -5.80
C GLN A 80 -0.05 -4.77 -6.82
N ASP A 81 -1.13 -5.26 -7.44
CA ASP A 81 -1.87 -4.55 -8.48
C ASP A 81 -3.11 -3.87 -7.90
N TRP A 82 -3.05 -2.54 -7.84
CA TRP A 82 -4.01 -1.64 -7.24
C TRP A 82 -4.58 -0.67 -8.28
N LEU A 83 -5.86 -0.36 -8.18
CA LEU A 83 -6.53 0.71 -8.92
C LEU A 83 -6.86 1.85 -7.97
N TYR A 84 -6.69 3.06 -8.47
CA TYR A 84 -7.34 4.22 -7.89
C TYR A 84 -8.75 4.33 -8.50
N THR A 85 -9.77 4.10 -7.68
CA THR A 85 -11.17 4.07 -8.11
C THR A 85 -11.75 5.48 -8.12
N GLY A 86 -12.83 5.69 -8.90
CA GLY A 86 -13.47 7.01 -9.05
C GLY A 86 -14.17 7.55 -7.81
N ASP A 87 -14.22 6.77 -6.73
CA ASP A 87 -14.67 7.15 -5.39
C ASP A 87 -13.50 7.42 -4.43
N ASP A 88 -12.33 7.78 -4.98
CA ASP A 88 -11.11 8.17 -4.27
C ASP A 88 -10.48 7.10 -3.37
N ARG A 89 -10.74 5.81 -3.64
CA ARG A 89 -10.15 4.68 -2.90
C ARG A 89 -9.06 3.99 -3.71
N ILE A 90 -8.21 3.26 -2.99
CA ILE A 90 -7.27 2.30 -3.57
C ILE A 90 -7.84 0.91 -3.33
N ALA A 91 -8.06 0.16 -4.40
CA ALA A 91 -8.60 -1.19 -4.36
C ALA A 91 -7.76 -2.15 -5.19
N LEU A 92 -7.73 -3.43 -4.83
CA LEU A 92 -7.10 -4.47 -5.64
C LEU A 92 -7.88 -4.67 -6.96
N ILE A 93 -7.16 -4.92 -8.05
CA ILE A 93 -7.77 -5.25 -9.34
C ILE A 93 -8.62 -6.53 -9.21
N ASN A 94 -9.87 -6.47 -9.68
CA ASN A 94 -10.81 -7.60 -9.72
C ASN A 94 -11.16 -8.21 -8.33
N GLN A 95 -11.03 -7.44 -7.25
CA GLN A 95 -11.36 -7.88 -5.87
C GLN A 95 -12.30 -6.89 -5.16
N GLY A 96 -13.08 -6.11 -5.93
CA GLY A 96 -14.05 -5.11 -5.44
C GLY A 96 -15.47 -5.43 -5.87
#